data_AF-A0A425HPD8-F1
#
_entry.id   AF-A0A425HPD8-F1
#
_cell.length_a   1.000
_cell.length_b   1.000
_cell.length_c   1.000
_cell.angle_alpha   90.00
_cell.angle_beta   90.00
_cell.angle_gamma   90.00
#
_symmetry.space_group_name_H-M   'P 1'
#
loop_
_entity.id
_entity.type
_entity.pdbx_description
1 polymer ?
#
loop_
_entity_poly.entity_id
_entity_poly.type
_entity_poly.pdbx_seq_one_letter_code
_entity_poly.pdbx_strand_id
1 'polypeptide(L)'
;LLDLRHSLPFEVHTTSIGQAGGVAALLLAAGTPGHRRAFPSCRFSLRQIEGRVEGQAETIERETAEIESVQRLVYRHLAAFCTRRGPGDRGSERESHSERGEAGEDRERLAKREKEIQEDCENELFLSAEQGVEYGLIDQVIQPLRGRPH
;
A
#
# COMPACT_ATOMS: atom_id res chain seq x y z
N LEU A 1 -9.35 3.07 -10.53
CA LEU A 1 -9.83 2.39 -9.29
C LEU A 1 -9.44 3.16 -8.03
N LEU A 2 -8.18 3.55 -7.86
CA LEU A 2 -7.76 4.40 -6.73
C LEU A 2 -8.49 5.75 -6.71
N ASP A 3 -8.56 6.44 -7.85
CA ASP A 3 -9.29 7.71 -7.94
C ASP A 3 -10.79 7.54 -7.63
N LEU A 4 -11.36 6.41 -8.05
CA LEU A 4 -12.75 6.08 -7.75
C LEU A 4 -12.96 5.97 -6.24
N ARG A 5 -12.08 5.25 -5.53
CA ARG A 5 -12.11 5.17 -4.06
C ARG A 5 -12.09 6.56 -3.40
N HIS A 6 -11.29 7.50 -3.92
CA HIS A 6 -11.22 8.86 -3.36
C HIS A 6 -12.43 9.74 -3.72
N SER A 7 -13.09 9.46 -4.84
CA SER A 7 -14.25 10.23 -5.31
C SER A 7 -15.59 9.77 -4.73
N LEU A 8 -15.63 8.56 -4.16
CA LEU A 8 -16.87 7.93 -3.71
C LEU A 8 -17.08 8.17 -2.20
N PRO A 9 -18.31 8.48 -1.75
CA PRO A 9 -18.60 8.83 -0.36
C PRO A 9 -18.69 7.60 0.57
N PHE A 10 -18.38 6.40 0.08
CA PHE A 10 -18.55 5.16 0.83
C PHE A 10 -17.21 4.53 1.24
N GLU A 11 -17.24 3.80 2.35
CA GLU A 11 -16.09 3.05 2.83
C GLU A 11 -15.81 1.85 1.92
N VAL A 12 -14.53 1.65 1.57
CA VAL A 12 -14.10 0.52 0.74
C VAL A 12 -13.40 -0.48 1.63
N HIS A 13 -14.06 -1.61 1.87
CA HIS A 13 -13.48 -2.73 2.60
C HIS A 13 -12.70 -3.62 1.65
N THR A 14 -11.45 -3.95 2.01
CA THR A 14 -10.63 -4.87 1.23
C THR A 14 -10.39 -6.14 2.05
N THR A 15 -10.51 -7.30 1.40
CA THR A 15 -10.25 -8.59 2.04
C THR A 15 -9.44 -9.46 1.10
N SER A 16 -8.23 -9.82 1.51
CA SER A 16 -7.38 -10.75 0.77
C SER A 16 -7.67 -12.20 1.15
N ILE A 17 -7.69 -13.06 0.14
CA ILE A 17 -7.82 -14.51 0.26
C ILE A 17 -6.74 -15.12 -0.64
N GLY A 18 -5.81 -15.90 -0.06
CA GLY A 18 -4.72 -16.51 -0.81
C GLY A 18 -3.52 -15.58 -0.99
N GLN A 19 -3.36 -14.95 -2.16
CA GLN A 19 -2.18 -14.13 -2.45
C GLN A 19 -2.54 -12.76 -3.02
N ALA A 20 -1.79 -11.72 -2.64
CA ALA A 20 -1.87 -10.41 -3.29
C ALA A 20 -0.46 -9.86 -3.56
N GLY A 21 -0.09 -9.78 -4.84
CA GLY A 21 1.21 -9.30 -5.29
C GLY A 21 1.10 -8.09 -6.23
N GLY A 22 2.10 -7.21 -6.19
CA GLY A 22 2.20 -6.04 -7.08
C GLY A 22 0.97 -5.12 -6.98
N VAL A 23 0.26 -4.92 -8.09
CA VAL A 23 -0.95 -4.07 -8.14
C VAL A 23 -2.06 -4.58 -7.19
N ALA A 24 -2.17 -5.89 -6.96
CA ALA A 24 -3.14 -6.43 -6.02
C ALA A 24 -2.84 -6.01 -4.56
N ALA A 25 -1.55 -5.94 -4.20
CA ALA A 25 -1.14 -5.45 -2.88
C ALA A 25 -1.46 -3.95 -2.72
N LEU A 26 -1.24 -3.15 -3.77
CA LEU A 26 -1.66 -1.74 -3.80
C LEU A 26 -3.17 -1.57 -3.62
N LEU A 27 -3.98 -2.35 -4.33
CA LEU A 27 -5.44 -2.29 -4.20
C LEU A 27 -5.91 -2.74 -2.80
N LEU A 28 -5.26 -3.74 -2.21
CA LEU A 28 -5.51 -4.17 -0.84
C LEU A 28 -5.20 -3.05 0.16
N ALA A 29 -4.02 -2.44 0.04
CA ALA A 29 -3.60 -1.29 0.84
C ALA A 29 -4.54 -0.10 0.67
N ALA A 30 -5.14 0.02 -0.51
CA ALA A 30 -6.09 1.05 -0.85
C ALA A 30 -7.50 0.82 -0.29
N GLY A 31 -7.72 -0.09 0.67
CA GLY A 31 -8.97 -0.09 1.45
C GLY A 31 -9.00 1.03 2.48
N THR A 32 -10.19 1.45 2.92
CA THR A 32 -10.37 2.40 4.02
C THR A 32 -9.57 1.94 5.25
N PRO A 33 -8.76 2.81 5.88
CA PRO A 33 -8.01 2.44 7.08
C PRO A 33 -8.92 1.84 8.16
N GLY A 34 -8.52 0.72 8.75
CA GLY A 34 -9.33 -0.08 9.69
C GLY A 34 -10.18 -1.18 9.02
N HIS A 35 -10.31 -1.14 7.69
CA HIS A 35 -11.17 -2.05 6.92
C HIS A 35 -10.38 -2.92 5.91
N ARG A 36 -9.06 -2.98 6.04
CA ARG A 36 -8.17 -3.81 5.22
C ARG A 36 -7.87 -5.12 5.94
N ARG A 37 -8.34 -6.24 5.41
CA ARG A 37 -8.29 -7.55 6.09
C ARG A 37 -7.66 -8.63 5.24
N ALA A 38 -7.13 -9.67 5.87
CA ALA A 38 -6.67 -10.87 5.17
C ALA A 38 -6.85 -12.13 6.01
N PHE A 39 -6.95 -13.29 5.37
CA PHE A 39 -6.93 -14.57 6.07
C PHE A 39 -5.51 -14.97 6.53
N PRO A 40 -5.36 -15.80 7.58
CA PRO A 40 -4.05 -16.14 8.16
C PRO A 40 -3.06 -16.78 7.18
N SER A 41 -3.56 -17.59 6.23
CA SER A 41 -2.74 -18.24 5.22
C SER A 41 -2.32 -17.30 4.08
N CYS A 42 -2.70 -16.02 4.10
CA CYS A 42 -2.39 -15.12 3.02
C CYS A 42 -0.89 -14.84 2.89
N ARG A 43 -0.46 -14.60 1.65
CA ARG A 43 0.89 -14.14 1.33
C ARG A 43 0.84 -12.90 0.46
N PHE A 44 1.69 -11.94 0.75
CA PHE A 44 1.82 -10.72 -0.04
C PHE A 44 3.18 -10.65 -0.69
N SER A 45 3.25 -10.03 -1.86
CA SER A 45 4.51 -9.67 -2.49
C SER A 45 4.49 -8.22 -2.97
N LEU A 46 5.44 -7.43 -2.48
CA LEU A 46 5.73 -6.12 -3.02
C LEU A 46 6.84 -6.32 -4.05
N ARG A 47 6.51 -6.06 -5.31
CA ARG A 47 7.43 -6.24 -6.44
C ARG A 47 7.28 -5.08 -7.40
N GLN A 48 8.36 -4.77 -8.12
CA GLN A 48 8.29 -3.78 -9.19
C GLN A 48 7.23 -4.16 -10.23
N ILE A 49 6.66 -3.14 -10.86
CA ILE A 49 5.81 -3.36 -12.03
C ILE A 49 6.73 -3.66 -13.20
N GLU A 50 6.60 -4.86 -13.75
CA GLU A 50 7.28 -5.24 -14.97
C GLU A 50 6.63 -4.53 -16.16
N GLY A 51 7.45 -3.83 -16.95
CA GLY A 51 7.06 -3.28 -18.24
C GLY A 51 7.95 -3.88 -19.32
N ARG A 52 7.36 -4.43 -20.37
CA ARG A 52 8.08 -4.85 -21.57
C ARG A 52 8.04 -3.70 -22.57
N VAL A 53 9.21 -3.29 -23.04
CA VAL A 53 9.38 -2.23 -24.04
C VAL A 53 10.02 -2.85 -25.28
N GLU A 54 9.41 -2.68 -26.44
CA GLU A 54 9.92 -3.18 -27.73
C GLU A 54 9.66 -2.12 -28.82
N GLY A 55 10.67 -1.77 -29.63
CA GLY A 55 10.48 -0.79 -30.71
C GLY A 55 11.74 -0.08 -31.19
N GLN A 56 11.56 0.98 -31.96
CA GLN A 56 12.64 1.90 -32.35
C GLN A 56 13.19 2.63 -31.11
N ALA A 57 14.46 3.04 -31.13
CA ALA A 57 15.15 3.65 -29.99
C ALA A 57 14.37 4.82 -29.35
N GLU A 58 13.78 5.69 -30.18
CA GLU A 58 12.97 6.84 -29.70
C GLU A 58 11.68 6.41 -28.98
N THR A 59 11.06 5.30 -29.41
CA THR A 59 9.91 4.70 -28.73
C THR A 59 10.31 4.07 -27.40
N ILE A 60 11.49 3.41 -27.36
CA ILE A 60 12.00 2.77 -26.15
C ILE A 60 12.19 3.80 -25.02
N GLU A 61 12.82 4.93 -25.32
CA GLU A 61 13.06 5.98 -24.31
C GLU A 61 11.75 6.53 -23.75
N ARG A 62 10.78 6.83 -24.62
CA ARG A 62 9.48 7.35 -24.20
C ARG A 62 8.69 6.36 -23.35
N GLU A 63 8.66 5.09 -23.75
CA GLU A 63 7.94 4.05 -23.01
C GLU A 63 8.62 3.71 -21.69
N THR A 64 9.95 3.73 -21.63
CA THR A 64 10.70 3.54 -20.38
C THR A 64 10.39 4.65 -19.38
N ALA A 65 10.40 5.91 -19.84
CA ALA A 65 10.04 7.05 -18.98
C ALA A 65 8.61 6.98 -18.43
N GLU A 66 7.66 6.45 -19.24
CA GLU A 66 6.28 6.25 -18.79
C GLU A 66 6.19 5.12 -17.74
N ILE A 67 6.93 4.02 -17.92
CA ILE A 67 6.99 2.93 -16.93
C ILE A 67 7.54 3.45 -15.61
N GLU A 68 8.63 4.21 -15.63
CA GLU A 68 9.22 4.81 -14.41
C GLU A 68 8.25 5.77 -13.72
N SER A 69 7.51 6.56 -14.50
CA SER A 69 6.48 7.48 -13.99
C SER A 69 5.37 6.71 -13.26
N VAL A 70 4.86 5.62 -13.87
CA VAL A 70 3.84 4.76 -13.27
C VAL A 70 4.36 4.05 -12.03
N GLN A 71 5.59 3.53 -12.05
CA GLN A 71 6.23 2.91 -10.88
C GLN A 71 6.32 3.89 -9.70
N ARG A 72 6.80 5.11 -9.95
CA ARG A 72 6.90 6.14 -8.91
C ARG A 72 5.52 6.50 -8.33
N LEU A 73 4.50 6.58 -9.17
CA LEU A 73 3.12 6.81 -8.72
C LEU A 73 2.66 5.70 -7.77
N VAL A 74 2.94 4.44 -8.10
CA VAL A 74 2.60 3.28 -7.28
C VAL A 74 3.34 3.27 -5.95
N TYR A 75 4.65 3.55 -5.94
CA TYR A 75 5.44 3.62 -4.71
C TYR A 75 4.95 4.72 -3.78
N ARG A 76 4.63 5.90 -4.33
CA ARG A 76 4.03 6.99 -3.57
C ARG A 76 2.69 6.61 -2.94
N HIS A 77 1.82 5.93 -3.69
CA HIS A 77 0.53 5.49 -3.14
C HIS A 77 0.68 4.39 -2.09
N LEU A 78 1.54 3.40 -2.32
CA LEU A 78 1.88 2.40 -1.31
C LEU A 78 2.45 3.05 -0.04
N ALA A 79 3.32 4.06 -0.17
CA ALA A 79 3.87 4.80 0.97
C ALA A 79 2.79 5.52 1.77
N ALA A 80 1.85 6.15 1.07
CA ALA A 80 0.71 6.84 1.69
C ALA A 80 -0.26 5.86 2.37
N PHE A 81 -0.49 4.67 1.81
CA PHE A 81 -1.42 3.69 2.38
C PHE A 81 -0.79 2.83 3.48
N CYS A 82 0.49 2.50 3.39
CA CYS A 82 1.21 1.67 4.35
C CYS A 82 1.76 2.47 5.54
N THR A 83 1.18 3.63 5.85
CA THR A 83 1.53 4.35 7.08
C THR A 83 1.02 3.57 8.27
N ARG A 84 1.92 3.19 9.20
CA ARG A 84 1.53 2.68 10.52
C ARG A 84 0.60 3.68 11.21
N ARG A 85 -0.70 3.47 11.10
CA ARG A 85 -1.71 4.00 12.00
C ARG A 85 -2.35 2.80 12.65
N GLY A 86 -2.02 2.58 13.93
CA GLY A 86 -2.53 1.44 14.68
C GLY A 86 -4.05 1.49 14.82
N PRO A 87 -4.70 0.37 15.20
CA PRO A 87 -6.16 0.24 15.30
C PRO A 87 -6.81 1.04 16.47
N GLY A 88 -6.19 2.14 16.89
CA GLY A 88 -6.68 3.07 17.92
C GLY A 88 -6.98 4.48 17.42
N ASP A 89 -6.69 4.82 16.16
CA ASP A 89 -6.92 6.17 15.60
C ASP A 89 -8.38 6.37 15.14
N ARG A 90 -9.33 5.99 16.00
CA ARG A 90 -10.74 6.39 15.85
C ARG A 90 -10.88 7.81 16.39
N GLY A 91 -10.64 8.78 15.52
CA GLY A 91 -11.06 10.17 15.68
C GLY A 91 -10.61 10.84 16.98
N SER A 92 -9.37 11.32 17.04
CA SER A 92 -9.08 12.50 17.85
C SER A 92 -9.35 13.75 17.02
N GLU A 93 -10.56 14.29 17.16
CA GLU A 93 -10.70 15.74 17.09
C GLU A 93 -9.75 16.36 18.12
N ARG A 94 -9.07 17.46 17.73
CA ARG A 94 -8.02 18.21 18.45
C ARG A 94 -6.64 17.56 18.23
N GLU A 95 -5.70 18.25 17.61
CA GLU A 95 -5.00 19.37 18.24
C GLU A 95 -4.58 20.46 17.24
N SER A 96 -4.85 21.69 17.64
CA SER A 96 -4.39 22.93 17.03
C SER A 96 -2.97 23.26 17.54
N HIS A 97 -1.94 22.68 16.92
CA HIS A 97 -0.55 23.11 17.09
C HIS A 97 0.14 23.21 15.71
N SER A 98 0.71 24.39 15.43
CA SER A 98 1.77 24.62 14.42
C SER A 98 1.69 23.84 13.07
N GLU A 99 0.66 24.09 12.27
CA GLU A 99 0.43 23.45 10.96
C GLU A 99 1.58 23.56 9.93
N ARG A 100 2.52 24.52 10.08
CA ARG A 100 3.65 24.69 9.14
C ARG A 100 4.87 23.82 9.45
N GLY A 101 5.04 23.41 10.70
CA GLY A 101 6.14 22.52 11.11
C GLY A 101 5.80 21.04 10.86
N GLU A 102 4.59 20.64 11.24
CA GLU A 102 4.09 19.27 11.12
C GLU A 102 4.00 18.81 9.65
N ALA A 103 3.57 19.70 8.75
CA ALA A 103 3.54 19.40 7.31
C ALA A 103 4.92 19.18 6.68
N GLY A 104 6.00 19.72 7.28
CA GLY A 104 7.38 19.51 6.84
C GLY A 104 7.89 18.13 7.25
N GLU A 105 7.68 17.76 8.51
CA GLU A 105 8.08 16.47 9.08
C GLU A 105 7.31 15.30 8.44
N ASP A 106 6.01 15.46 8.18
CA ASP A 106 5.20 14.45 7.50
C ASP A 106 5.65 14.20 6.06
N ARG A 107 6.08 15.24 5.34
CA ARG A 107 6.61 15.11 3.98
C ARG A 107 7.95 14.38 3.96
N GLU A 108 8.82 14.67 4.92
CA GLU A 108 10.11 13.98 5.06
C GLU A 108 9.90 12.50 5.41
N ARG A 109 8.98 12.20 6.33
CA ARG A 109 8.62 10.82 6.68
C ARG A 109 8.05 10.06 5.49
N LEU A 110 7.17 10.68 4.70
CA LEU A 110 6.61 10.06 3.51
C LEU A 110 7.68 9.80 2.46
N ALA A 111 8.59 10.75 2.23
CA ALA A 111 9.70 10.59 1.28
C ALA A 111 10.65 9.46 1.70
N LYS A 112 10.93 9.31 3.00
CA LYS A 112 11.70 8.18 3.52
C LYS A 112 10.97 6.85 3.29
N ARG A 113 9.66 6.82 3.52
CA ARG A 113 8.83 5.63 3.32
C ARG A 113 8.72 5.23 1.84
N GLU A 114 8.65 6.20 0.93
CA GLU A 114 8.64 5.98 -0.51
C GLU A 114 9.93 5.29 -0.97
N LYS A 115 11.09 5.71 -0.46
CA LYS A 115 12.38 5.05 -0.74
C LYS A 115 12.44 3.61 -0.20
N GLU A 116 11.99 3.39 1.03
CA GLU A 116 11.91 2.04 1.62
C GLU A 116 11.04 1.11 0.77
N ILE A 117 9.88 1.59 0.33
CA ILE A 117 8.96 0.80 -0.52
C ILE A 117 9.57 0.55 -1.90
N GLN A 118 10.28 1.51 -2.46
CA GLN A 118 10.99 1.31 -3.71
C GLN A 118 12.00 0.16 -3.56
N GLU A 119 12.86 0.21 -2.54
CA GLU A 119 13.84 -0.85 -2.25
C GLU A 119 13.16 -2.21 -2.01
N ASP A 120 12.04 -2.23 -1.27
CA ASP A 120 11.26 -3.46 -1.02
C ASP A 120 10.67 -4.04 -2.32
N CYS A 121 10.17 -3.19 -3.23
CA CYS A 121 9.65 -3.61 -4.51
C CYS A 121 10.74 -4.11 -5.46
N GLU A 122 11.93 -3.49 -5.45
CA GLU A 122 13.08 -3.92 -6.25
C GLU A 122 13.62 -5.27 -5.78
N ASN A 123 13.64 -5.52 -4.47
CA ASN A 123 14.13 -6.77 -3.88
C ASN A 123 13.09 -7.90 -3.81
N GLU A 124 11.86 -7.66 -4.27
CA GLU A 124 10.72 -8.57 -4.15
C GLU A 124 10.45 -9.00 -2.69
N LEU A 125 9.95 -8.07 -1.88
CA LEU A 125 9.60 -8.35 -0.48
C LEU A 125 8.35 -9.24 -0.37
N PHE A 126 8.49 -10.38 0.32
CA PHE A 126 7.38 -11.26 0.69
C PHE A 126 6.95 -11.09 2.14
N LEU A 127 5.64 -11.09 2.39
CA LEU A 127 5.06 -10.92 3.72
C LEU A 127 4.01 -12.00 4.02
N SER A 128 3.98 -12.48 5.27
CA SER A 128 2.83 -13.20 5.83
C SER A 128 1.66 -12.24 6.09
N ALA A 129 0.50 -12.79 6.49
CA ALA A 129 -0.64 -11.99 6.91
C ALA A 129 -0.29 -11.07 8.11
N GLU A 130 0.41 -11.62 9.11
CA GLU A 130 0.84 -10.91 10.30
C GLU A 130 1.87 -9.82 9.97
N GLN A 131 2.87 -10.16 9.16
CA GLN A 131 3.85 -9.18 8.68
C GLN A 131 3.19 -8.09 7.84
N GLY A 132 2.13 -8.42 7.09
CA GLY A 132 1.32 -7.44 6.38
C GLY A 132 0.64 -6.42 7.30
N VAL A 133 0.24 -6.83 8.51
CA VAL A 133 -0.26 -5.89 9.54
C VAL A 133 0.87 -5.00 10.05
N GLU A 134 2.02 -5.58 10.39
CA GLU A 134 3.18 -4.85 10.92
C GLU A 134 3.76 -3.84 9.93
N TYR A 135 3.71 -4.19 8.64
CA TYR A 135 4.11 -3.35 7.50
C TYR A 135 3.10 -2.23 7.21
N GLY A 136 1.85 -2.37 7.67
CA GLY A 136 0.76 -1.43 7.41
C GLY A 136 0.02 -1.67 6.09
N LEU A 137 0.25 -2.81 5.43
CA LEU A 137 -0.42 -3.21 4.20
C LEU A 137 -1.89 -3.57 4.44
N ILE A 138 -2.16 -4.20 5.58
CA ILE A 138 -3.51 -4.53 6.08
C ILE A 138 -3.64 -4.10 7.54
N ASP A 139 -4.88 -4.02 8.03
CA ASP A 139 -5.17 -3.63 9.40
C ASP A 139 -5.39 -4.84 10.32
N GLN A 140 -5.90 -5.95 9.77
CA GLN A 140 -6.27 -7.10 10.58
C GLN A 140 -6.17 -8.44 9.84
N VAL A 141 -5.66 -9.45 10.55
CA VAL A 141 -5.81 -10.86 10.17
C VAL A 141 -7.15 -11.41 10.68
N ILE A 142 -7.96 -11.96 9.79
CA ILE A 142 -9.27 -12.54 10.11
C ILE A 142 -9.07 -13.79 10.96
N GLN A 143 -9.71 -13.82 12.13
CA GLN A 143 -9.74 -15.01 12.97
C GLN A 143 -10.73 -16.04 12.41
N PRO A 144 -10.37 -17.33 12.35
CA PRO A 144 -11.33 -18.37 12.02
C PRO A 144 -12.43 -18.42 13.08
N LEU A 145 -13.64 -18.81 12.67
CA LEU A 145 -14.75 -19.04 13.59
C LEU A 145 -14.32 -20.06 14.65
N ARG A 146 -14.54 -19.74 15.93
CA ARG A 146 -14.21 -20.61 17.07
C ARG A 146 -14.71 -22.04 16.80
N GLY A 147 -13.81 -23.03 16.88
CA GLY A 147 -14.17 -24.44 16.91
C GLY A 147 -13.90 -25.27 15.65
N ARG A 148 -13.21 -24.75 14.61
CA ARG A 148 -12.70 -25.59 13.51
C ARG A 148 -11.16 -25.64 13.54
N PRO A 149 -10.53 -26.83 13.60
CA PRO A 149 -9.09 -26.96 13.46
C PRO A 149 -8.64 -26.64 12.03
N HIS A 150 -7.36 -26.24 11.90
CA HIS A 150 -6.67 -26.01 10.63
C HIS A 150 -6.39 -27.32 9.88
#